data_AF-A0A4R3MTN0-F1
#
_entry.id   AF-A0A4R3MTN0-F1
#
_cell.length_a   1.000
_cell.length_b   1.000
_cell.length_c   1.000
_cell.angle_alpha   90.00
_cell.angle_beta   90.00
_cell.angle_gamma   90.00
#
_symmetry.space_group_name_H-M   'P 1'
#
loop_
_entity.id
_entity.type
_entity.pdbx_description
1 polymer ?
#
loop_
_entity_poly.entity_id
_entity_poly.type
_entity_poly.pdbx_seq_one_letter_code
_entity_poly.pdbx_strand_id
1 'polypeptide(L)'
;MFATMSFVQIEQSLGLSFSLWTQILTLVFAAIFGLDMCSQTSGNESRPNSNVSRMEKLTIDQLHELRLRIFDNAESLHKEATLLLDNGYYARAFLLAHFTCEELGKIPIVVGAIGRLLKNEAVDWRKVMRRFRDHKAKVDSDDFHQYVFGIELDLLRDSDLKWLEAAKVASKSRVNHKNNSTYVDVQDAAVISPLEQITKEQAVEMLDRAFQSLRAHWQTESMTNPIVVAANKVLQATPKSGAPEL
;
A
#
# COMPACT_ATOMS: atom_id res chain seq x y z
N MET A 1 -13.77 -16.13 25.97
CA MET A 1 -12.48 -16.26 26.69
C MET A 1 -11.45 -16.68 25.65
N PHE A 2 -10.79 -15.73 25.00
CA PHE A 2 -9.88 -16.01 23.88
C PHE A 2 -8.50 -16.36 24.44
N ALA A 3 -8.07 -17.60 24.23
CA ALA A 3 -6.73 -18.04 24.57
C ALA A 3 -5.73 -17.46 23.56
N THR A 4 -4.73 -16.72 24.06
CA THR A 4 -3.56 -16.28 23.30
C THR A 4 -2.70 -17.50 22.96
N MET A 5 -2.81 -18.02 21.74
CA MET A 5 -1.83 -18.97 21.22
C MET A 5 -0.57 -18.22 20.80
N SER A 6 0.58 -18.76 21.20
CA SER A 6 1.89 -18.23 20.80
C SER A 6 2.20 -18.62 19.35
N PHE A 7 2.98 -17.78 18.65
CA PHE A 7 3.32 -17.95 17.23
C PHE A 7 3.94 -19.33 16.90
N VAL A 8 4.67 -19.91 17.85
CA VAL A 8 5.28 -21.26 17.75
C VAL A 8 4.24 -22.37 17.65
N GLN A 9 3.07 -22.22 18.28
CA GLN A 9 1.99 -23.21 18.20
C GLN A 9 1.24 -23.17 16.87
N ILE A 10 1.28 -22.04 16.15
CA ILE A 10 0.69 -21.91 14.82
C ILE A 10 1.56 -22.63 13.79
N GLU A 11 2.89 -22.50 13.86
CA GLU A 11 3.83 -23.15 12.93
C GLU A 11 3.75 -24.69 12.93
N GLN A 12 3.56 -25.31 14.10
CA GLN A 12 3.54 -26.78 14.21
C GLN A 12 2.29 -27.42 13.58
N SER A 13 1.22 -26.66 13.33
CA SER A 13 -0.03 -27.16 12.75
C SER A 13 -0.09 -27.16 11.21
N LEU A 14 0.87 -26.52 10.54
CA LEU A 14 0.69 -26.06 9.15
C LEU A 14 1.34 -26.92 8.05
N GLY A 15 2.17 -27.92 8.37
CA GLY A 15 2.55 -29.03 7.45
C GLY A 15 3.12 -28.69 6.06
N LEU A 16 3.41 -27.43 5.75
CA LEU A 16 3.99 -26.93 4.50
C LEU A 16 5.00 -25.84 4.86
N SER A 17 6.22 -25.90 4.30
CA SER A 17 7.25 -24.94 4.71
C SER A 17 6.93 -23.54 4.18
N PHE A 18 6.62 -22.64 5.12
CA PHE A 18 6.46 -21.19 4.94
C PHE A 18 7.61 -20.55 4.13
N SER A 19 8.76 -21.23 4.08
CA SER A 19 9.95 -20.85 3.32
C SER A 19 9.74 -20.78 1.80
N LEU A 20 8.93 -21.65 1.18
CA LEU A 20 8.84 -21.69 -0.29
C LEU A 20 8.00 -20.54 -0.85
N TRP A 21 6.91 -20.18 -0.15
CA TRP A 21 6.01 -19.09 -0.55
C TRP A 21 6.60 -17.70 -0.27
N THR A 22 7.28 -17.54 0.86
CA THR A 22 8.05 -16.32 1.17
C THR A 22 9.22 -16.13 0.20
N GLN A 23 9.85 -17.21 -0.28
CA GLN A 23 10.90 -17.13 -1.29
C GLN A 23 10.38 -16.63 -2.65
N ILE A 24 9.23 -17.12 -3.13
CA ILE A 24 8.65 -16.66 -4.41
C ILE A 24 8.25 -15.19 -4.34
N LEU A 25 7.56 -14.77 -3.29
CA LEU A 25 7.18 -13.36 -3.08
C LEU A 25 8.42 -12.46 -2.91
N THR A 26 9.44 -12.90 -2.17
CA THR A 26 10.66 -12.10 -2.01
C THR A 26 11.49 -12.07 -3.29
N LEU A 27 11.47 -13.11 -4.14
CA LEU A 27 12.17 -13.10 -5.42
C LEU A 27 11.52 -12.14 -6.41
N VAL A 28 10.18 -12.11 -6.47
CA VAL A 28 9.43 -11.14 -7.28
C VAL A 28 9.69 -9.72 -6.78
N PHE A 29 9.71 -9.49 -5.46
CA PHE A 29 10.00 -8.17 -4.90
C PHE A 29 11.48 -7.76 -5.01
N ALA A 30 12.43 -8.68 -4.78
CA ALA A 30 13.88 -8.38 -4.84
C ALA A 30 14.39 -8.17 -6.27
N ALA A 31 13.82 -8.88 -7.26
CA ALA A 31 14.16 -8.69 -8.66
C ALA A 31 13.70 -7.32 -9.21
N ILE A 32 12.66 -6.73 -8.62
CA ILE A 32 12.03 -5.50 -9.13
C ILE A 32 12.51 -4.24 -8.41
N PHE A 33 12.91 -4.34 -7.14
CA PHE A 33 13.44 -3.21 -6.37
C PHE A 33 14.95 -2.97 -6.47
N GLY A 34 15.63 -3.61 -7.45
CA GLY A 34 16.92 -3.18 -7.99
C GLY A 34 17.96 -2.75 -6.94
N LEU A 35 18.85 -3.68 -6.60
CA LEU A 35 20.19 -3.38 -6.14
C LEU A 35 20.86 -2.37 -7.08
N ASP A 36 20.95 -1.11 -6.69
CA ASP A 36 22.01 -0.23 -7.20
C ASP A 36 23.32 -0.67 -6.55
N MET A 37 24.05 -1.54 -7.26
CA MET A 37 25.48 -1.67 -7.10
C MET A 37 26.14 -0.49 -7.82
N CYS A 38 26.88 0.32 -7.05
CA CYS A 38 27.87 1.30 -7.52
C CYS A 38 27.35 2.68 -7.98
N SER A 39 27.43 3.68 -7.09
CA SER A 39 28.50 4.68 -7.21
C SER A 39 28.76 5.32 -5.84
N GLN A 40 30.01 5.27 -5.42
CA GLN A 40 30.50 6.09 -4.32
C GLN A 40 30.64 7.52 -4.84
N THR A 41 29.97 8.48 -4.23
CA THR A 41 30.44 9.86 -4.22
C THR A 41 30.49 10.37 -2.80
N SER A 42 31.66 10.90 -2.48
CA SER A 42 32.12 11.39 -1.20
C SER A 42 31.42 12.67 -0.75
N GLY A 43 31.11 12.73 0.55
CA GLY A 43 31.26 13.92 1.38
C GLY A 43 30.26 15.07 1.19
N ASN A 44 29.29 15.18 2.10
CA ASN A 44 29.10 16.41 2.87
C ASN A 44 28.32 16.12 4.16
N GLU A 45 28.97 16.27 5.31
CA GLU A 45 28.34 16.20 6.63
C GLU A 45 27.35 17.36 6.79
N SER A 46 26.05 17.03 6.85
CA SER A 46 25.02 17.98 7.26
C SER A 46 24.30 17.46 8.51
N ARG A 47 24.11 18.41 9.42
CA ARG A 47 23.72 18.33 10.84
C ARG A 47 22.60 17.32 11.15
N PRO A 48 22.62 16.68 12.34
CA PRO A 48 21.58 15.71 12.71
C PRO A 48 20.24 16.44 12.89
N ASN A 49 19.34 16.22 11.95
CA ASN A 49 17.96 16.67 12.04
C ASN A 49 17.24 15.80 13.08
N SER A 50 16.78 16.40 14.18
CA SER A 50 16.28 15.74 15.41
C SER A 50 14.94 14.97 15.25
N ASN A 51 14.49 14.71 14.02
CA ASN A 51 13.26 13.98 13.69
C ASN A 51 13.52 12.59 13.04
N VAL A 52 14.73 12.05 13.19
CA VAL A 52 15.13 10.77 12.58
C VAL A 52 14.74 9.53 13.42
N SER A 53 14.29 9.67 14.67
CA SER A 53 14.28 8.54 15.64
C SER A 53 13.01 7.67 15.78
N ARG A 54 11.96 7.75 14.93
CA ARG A 54 10.66 7.08 15.25
C ARG A 54 10.41 5.66 14.70
N MET A 55 11.26 5.11 13.83
CA MET A 55 11.18 3.70 13.38
C MET A 55 12.55 3.02 13.50
N GLU A 56 13.28 3.27 14.57
CA GLU A 56 14.54 2.57 14.80
C GLU A 56 14.23 1.16 15.31
N LYS A 57 14.14 0.21 14.37
CA LYS A 57 14.01 -1.24 14.57
C LYS A 57 12.63 -1.71 15.04
N LEU A 58 11.63 -1.68 14.16
CA LEU A 58 10.38 -2.40 14.40
C LEU A 58 10.60 -3.91 14.33
N THR A 59 9.94 -4.65 15.23
CA THR A 59 9.84 -6.12 15.16
C THR A 59 8.90 -6.55 14.03
N ILE A 60 8.95 -7.83 13.65
CA ILE A 60 8.03 -8.39 12.64
C ILE A 60 6.57 -8.20 13.08
N ASP A 61 6.25 -8.42 14.35
CA ASP A 61 4.89 -8.23 14.88
C ASP A 61 4.44 -6.76 14.79
N GLN A 62 5.32 -5.82 15.11
CA GLN A 62 5.02 -4.38 14.98
C GLN A 62 4.83 -3.96 13.52
N LEU A 63 5.56 -4.58 12.58
CA LEU A 63 5.38 -4.35 11.16
C LEU A 63 4.05 -4.92 10.66
N HIS A 64 3.63 -6.09 11.15
CA HIS A 64 2.30 -6.63 10.85
C HIS A 64 1.18 -5.75 11.42
N GLU A 65 1.30 -5.27 12.66
CA GLU A 65 0.34 -4.32 13.23
C GLU A 65 0.29 -3.02 12.42
N LEU A 66 1.46 -2.47 12.04
CA LEU A 66 1.54 -1.29 11.19
C LEU A 66 0.82 -1.51 9.86
N ARG A 67 1.01 -2.66 9.22
CA ARG A 67 0.34 -3.03 7.96
C ARG A 67 -1.19 -3.02 8.12
N LEU A 68 -1.72 -3.62 9.18
CA LEU A 68 -3.16 -3.64 9.45
C LEU A 68 -3.71 -2.22 9.67
N ARG A 69 -3.02 -1.40 10.46
CA ARG A 69 -3.43 0.00 10.72
C ARG A 69 -3.39 0.87 9.47
N ILE A 70 -2.42 0.66 8.58
CA ILE A 70 -2.37 1.32 7.26
C ILE A 70 -3.62 0.94 6.46
N PHE A 71 -3.97 -0.34 6.45
CA PHE A 71 -5.10 -0.86 5.70
C PHE A 71 -6.44 -0.30 6.23
N ASP A 72 -6.66 -0.32 7.54
CA ASP A 72 -7.85 0.26 8.18
C ASP A 72 -8.00 1.76 7.86
N ASN A 73 -6.88 2.49 7.91
CA ASN A 73 -6.87 3.93 7.58
C ASN A 73 -7.22 4.17 6.11
N ALA A 74 -6.67 3.37 5.19
CA ALA A 74 -6.98 3.45 3.77
C ALA A 74 -8.47 3.17 3.49
N GLU A 75 -9.06 2.17 4.15
CA GLU A 75 -10.50 1.92 4.02
C GLU A 75 -11.34 3.11 4.52
N SER A 76 -10.97 3.72 5.65
CA SER A 76 -11.68 4.90 6.19
C SER A 76 -11.60 6.07 5.22
N LEU A 77 -10.39 6.37 4.70
CA LEU A 77 -10.17 7.43 3.72
C LEU A 77 -11.02 7.22 2.46
N HIS A 78 -11.10 6.00 1.95
CA HIS A 78 -11.95 5.69 0.80
C HIS A 78 -13.43 5.90 1.11
N LYS A 79 -13.92 5.42 2.25
CA LYS A 79 -15.33 5.60 2.68
C LYS A 79 -15.69 7.08 2.79
N GLU A 80 -14.82 7.88 3.38
CA GLU A 80 -14.98 9.34 3.47
C GLU A 80 -14.92 10.00 2.10
N ALA A 81 -14.04 9.56 1.21
CA ALA A 81 -13.96 10.04 -0.17
C ALA A 81 -15.27 9.78 -0.94
N THR A 82 -15.86 8.59 -0.79
CA THR A 82 -17.17 8.25 -1.37
C THR A 82 -18.26 9.19 -0.86
N LEU A 83 -18.34 9.39 0.46
CA LEU A 83 -19.33 10.30 1.06
C LEU A 83 -19.21 11.73 0.51
N LEU A 84 -17.98 12.23 0.38
CA LEU A 84 -17.72 13.56 -0.16
C LEU A 84 -18.10 13.67 -1.63
N LEU A 85 -17.81 12.64 -2.43
CA LEU A 85 -18.17 12.59 -3.84
C LEU A 85 -19.69 12.65 -4.03
N ASP A 86 -20.42 11.84 -3.26
CA ASP A 86 -21.89 11.75 -3.31
C ASP A 86 -22.57 13.08 -2.95
N ASN A 87 -21.88 13.93 -2.16
CA ASN A 87 -22.35 15.25 -1.76
C ASN A 87 -21.75 16.40 -2.59
N GLY A 88 -21.05 16.12 -3.68
CA GLY A 88 -20.54 17.13 -4.61
C GLY A 88 -19.22 17.82 -4.17
N TYR A 89 -18.56 17.34 -3.12
CA TYR A 89 -17.28 17.87 -2.65
C TYR A 89 -16.08 17.28 -3.42
N TYR A 90 -16.06 17.49 -4.75
CA TYR A 90 -15.14 16.82 -5.67
C TYR A 90 -13.66 16.98 -5.32
N ALA A 91 -13.22 18.20 -4.98
CA ALA A 91 -11.84 18.45 -4.58
C ALA A 91 -11.42 17.60 -3.37
N ARG A 92 -12.26 17.53 -2.34
CA ARG A 92 -11.96 16.77 -1.13
C ARG A 92 -12.11 15.26 -1.33
N ALA A 93 -13.09 14.83 -2.12
CA ALA A 93 -13.22 13.45 -2.54
C ALA A 93 -11.96 12.96 -3.28
N PHE A 94 -11.47 13.73 -4.25
CA PHE A 94 -10.22 13.45 -4.95
C PHE A 94 -9.04 13.33 -3.97
N LEU A 95 -8.91 14.29 -3.05
CA LEU A 95 -7.80 14.32 -2.09
C LEU A 95 -7.77 13.07 -1.20
N LEU A 96 -8.92 12.68 -0.64
CA LEU A 96 -8.99 11.49 0.24
C LEU A 96 -8.81 10.19 -0.54
N ALA A 97 -9.32 10.11 -1.78
CA ALA A 97 -9.04 8.98 -2.66
C ALA A 97 -7.54 8.88 -3.01
N HIS A 98 -6.87 10.01 -3.26
CA HIS A 98 -5.42 10.04 -3.45
C HIS A 98 -4.66 9.59 -2.18
N PHE A 99 -5.07 10.05 -1.00
CA PHE A 99 -4.47 9.61 0.26
C PHE A 99 -4.69 8.14 0.56
N THR A 100 -5.83 7.56 0.17
CA THR A 100 -6.05 6.10 0.25
C THR A 100 -4.90 5.36 -0.43
N CYS A 101 -4.53 5.80 -1.62
CA CYS A 101 -3.47 5.19 -2.43
C CYS A 101 -2.07 5.44 -1.85
N GLU A 102 -1.82 6.66 -1.35
CA GLU A 102 -0.57 6.96 -0.64
C GLU A 102 -0.40 6.09 0.62
N GLU A 103 -1.47 5.84 1.38
CA GLU A 103 -1.43 4.98 2.57
C GLU A 103 -1.17 3.53 2.16
N LEU A 104 -1.92 2.98 1.21
CA LEU A 104 -1.74 1.61 0.71
C LEU A 104 -0.34 1.40 0.12
N GLY A 105 0.23 2.41 -0.53
CA GLY A 105 1.62 2.41 -1.01
C GLY A 105 2.69 2.19 0.07
N LYS A 106 2.36 2.32 1.36
CA LYS A 106 3.26 1.97 2.47
C LYS A 106 3.34 0.45 2.68
N ILE A 107 2.28 -0.30 2.39
CA ILE A 107 2.23 -1.75 2.65
C ILE A 107 3.36 -2.51 1.93
N PRO A 108 3.63 -2.30 0.63
CA PRO A 108 4.72 -3.00 -0.04
C PRO A 108 6.10 -2.65 0.54
N ILE A 109 6.27 -1.43 1.08
CA ILE A 109 7.51 -1.02 1.77
C ILE A 109 7.67 -1.81 3.09
N VAL A 110 6.58 -1.95 3.87
CA VAL A 110 6.55 -2.75 5.11
C VAL A 110 6.84 -4.22 4.82
N VAL A 111 6.15 -4.80 3.83
CA VAL A 111 6.33 -6.20 3.43
C VAL A 111 7.77 -6.46 2.99
N GLY A 112 8.38 -5.53 2.24
CA GLY A 112 9.80 -5.61 1.89
C GLY A 112 10.73 -5.64 3.11
N ALA A 113 10.43 -4.87 4.16
CA ALA A 113 11.19 -4.91 5.42
C ALA A 113 11.00 -6.24 6.16
N ILE A 114 9.76 -6.73 6.28
CA ILE A 114 9.44 -8.04 6.88
C ILE A 114 10.21 -9.16 6.17
N GLY A 115 10.18 -9.19 4.83
CA GLY A 115 10.87 -10.22 4.04
C GLY A 115 12.38 -10.29 4.30
N ARG A 116 13.02 -9.14 4.53
CA ARG A 116 14.45 -9.08 4.88
C ARG A 116 14.71 -9.57 6.30
N LEU A 117 13.88 -9.18 7.27
CA LEU A 117 14.00 -9.68 8.65
C LEU A 117 13.83 -11.20 8.72
N LEU A 118 12.86 -11.77 8.00
CA LEU A 118 12.64 -13.22 7.93
C LEU A 118 13.83 -13.98 7.33
N LYS A 119 14.60 -13.34 6.44
CA LYS A 119 15.84 -13.87 5.87
C LYS A 119 17.08 -13.61 6.73
N ASN A 120 16.92 -13.02 7.92
CA ASN A 120 18.02 -12.55 8.77
C ASN A 120 18.93 -11.52 8.06
N GLU A 121 18.39 -10.75 7.11
CA GLU A 121 19.09 -9.66 6.43
C GLU A 121 18.91 -8.33 7.16
N ALA A 122 19.95 -7.50 7.18
CA ALA A 122 19.91 -6.19 7.83
C ALA A 122 19.02 -5.18 7.07
N VAL A 123 17.96 -4.68 7.69
CA VAL A 123 17.07 -3.64 7.12
C VAL A 123 17.69 -2.24 7.21
N ASP A 124 17.74 -1.52 6.09
CA ASP A 124 18.07 -0.09 6.07
C ASP A 124 16.83 0.74 6.43
N TRP A 125 16.66 0.99 7.73
CA TRP A 125 15.55 1.76 8.27
C TRP A 125 15.53 3.22 7.79
N ARG A 126 16.68 3.80 7.44
CA ARG A 126 16.73 5.16 6.87
C ARG A 126 16.10 5.17 5.49
N LYS A 127 16.43 4.19 4.65
CA LYS A 127 15.81 4.01 3.32
C LYS A 127 14.31 3.74 3.44
N VAL A 128 13.88 2.88 4.37
CA VAL A 128 12.46 2.63 4.66
C VAL A 128 11.75 3.93 5.02
N MET A 129 12.29 4.70 5.97
CA MET A 129 11.69 5.96 6.42
C MET A 129 11.65 7.03 5.35
N ARG A 130 12.68 7.12 4.51
CA ARG A 130 12.68 8.02 3.37
C ARG A 130 11.53 7.69 2.43
N ARG A 131 11.34 6.42 2.07
CA ARG A 131 10.23 5.99 1.19
C ARG A 131 8.85 6.21 1.82
N PHE A 132 8.72 6.06 3.14
CA PHE A 132 7.48 6.35 3.86
C PHE A 132 7.07 7.84 3.83
N ARG A 133 8.05 8.74 3.74
CA ARG A 133 7.81 10.19 3.71
C ARG A 133 7.65 10.73 2.30
N ASP A 134 8.20 10.02 1.31
CA ASP A 134 8.13 10.42 -0.08
C ASP A 134 6.77 10.06 -0.68
N HIS A 135 5.97 11.08 -0.98
CA HIS A 135 4.63 10.94 -1.56
C HIS A 135 4.65 10.18 -2.90
N LYS A 136 5.61 10.50 -3.77
CA LYS A 136 5.73 9.85 -5.08
C LYS A 136 6.12 8.39 -4.93
N ALA A 137 7.09 8.09 -4.06
CA ALA A 137 7.54 6.72 -3.84
C ALA A 137 6.42 5.82 -3.31
N LYS A 138 5.47 6.36 -2.54
CA LYS A 138 4.28 5.62 -2.08
C LYS A 138 3.31 5.35 -3.22
N VAL A 139 2.96 6.37 -4.02
CA VAL A 139 2.05 6.21 -5.17
C VAL A 139 2.63 5.24 -6.20
N ASP A 140 3.92 5.36 -6.53
CA ASP A 140 4.57 4.45 -7.48
C ASP A 140 4.63 3.01 -6.91
N SER A 141 4.80 2.86 -5.59
CA SER A 141 4.76 1.55 -4.93
C SER A 141 3.36 0.93 -4.92
N ASP A 142 2.32 1.75 -4.83
CA ASP A 142 0.92 1.35 -4.95
C ASP A 142 0.57 0.93 -6.39
N ASP A 143 0.94 1.74 -7.39
CA ASP A 143 0.77 1.42 -8.81
C ASP A 143 1.42 0.07 -9.15
N PHE A 144 2.63 -0.17 -8.64
CA PHE A 144 3.32 -1.44 -8.85
C PHE A 144 2.60 -2.61 -8.17
N HIS A 145 2.10 -2.43 -6.94
CA HIS A 145 1.33 -3.47 -6.26
C HIS A 145 0.06 -3.81 -7.03
N GLN A 146 -0.65 -2.80 -7.54
CA GLN A 146 -1.84 -2.99 -8.36
C GLN A 146 -1.53 -3.74 -9.65
N TYR A 147 -0.41 -3.44 -10.32
CA TYR A 147 0.04 -4.20 -11.48
C TYR A 147 0.24 -5.69 -11.16
N VAL A 148 0.90 -6.01 -10.04
CA VAL A 148 1.21 -7.41 -9.68
C VAL A 148 -0.04 -8.20 -9.24
N PHE A 149 -0.97 -7.55 -8.55
CA PHE A 149 -2.03 -8.27 -7.83
C PHE A 149 -3.46 -7.89 -8.22
N GLY A 150 -3.66 -6.77 -8.92
CA GLY A 150 -4.97 -6.25 -9.30
C GLY A 150 -5.22 -6.24 -10.81
N ILE A 151 -4.22 -6.54 -11.64
CA ILE A 151 -4.34 -6.55 -13.10
C ILE A 151 -4.05 -7.95 -13.61
N GLU A 152 -4.88 -8.40 -14.56
CA GLU A 152 -4.68 -9.69 -15.23
C GLU A 152 -3.51 -9.60 -16.21
N LEU A 153 -2.63 -10.60 -16.15
CA LEU A 153 -1.45 -10.70 -17.01
C LEU A 153 -1.86 -10.95 -18.46
N ASP A 154 -1.51 -10.04 -19.39
CA ASP A 154 -1.77 -10.21 -20.83
C ASP A 154 -0.45 -10.39 -21.59
N LEU A 155 -0.02 -11.65 -21.71
CA LEU A 155 1.21 -12.02 -22.42
C LEU A 155 1.17 -11.83 -23.94
N LEU A 156 0.00 -11.54 -24.52
CA LEU A 156 -0.16 -11.42 -25.98
C LEU A 156 -0.14 -9.98 -26.45
N ARG A 157 -0.67 -9.06 -25.65
CA ARG A 157 -0.84 -7.65 -26.04
C ARG A 157 -0.08 -6.68 -25.14
N ASP A 158 0.53 -7.18 -24.08
CA ASP A 158 1.27 -6.41 -23.07
C ASP A 158 0.41 -5.25 -22.50
N SER A 159 -0.90 -5.47 -22.34
CA SER A 159 -1.82 -4.41 -21.90
C SER A 159 -1.58 -4.01 -20.44
N ASP A 160 -1.14 -4.97 -19.62
CA ASP A 160 -0.69 -4.80 -18.25
C ASP A 160 0.58 -3.93 -18.16
N LEU A 161 1.56 -4.16 -19.04
CA LEU A 161 2.77 -3.34 -19.12
C LEU A 161 2.45 -1.92 -19.61
N LYS A 162 1.57 -1.79 -20.60
CA LYS A 162 1.09 -0.47 -21.07
C LYS A 162 0.35 0.28 -19.97
N TRP A 163 -0.45 -0.42 -19.17
CA TRP A 163 -1.10 0.17 -18.00
C TRP A 163 -0.06 0.68 -17.00
N LEU A 164 0.97 -0.12 -16.69
CA LEU A 164 2.01 0.27 -15.73
C LEU A 164 2.80 1.51 -16.20
N GLU A 165 3.10 1.58 -17.50
CA GLU A 165 3.77 2.75 -18.07
C GLU A 165 2.87 3.99 -18.04
N ALA A 166 1.59 3.86 -18.40
CA ALA A 166 0.61 4.94 -18.28
C ALA A 166 0.46 5.42 -16.83
N ALA A 167 0.45 4.49 -15.87
CA ALA A 167 0.39 4.79 -14.44
C ALA A 167 1.60 5.63 -14.00
N LYS A 168 2.82 5.25 -14.42
CA LYS A 168 4.04 6.01 -14.13
C LYS A 168 4.01 7.43 -14.71
N VAL A 169 3.58 7.57 -15.97
CA VAL A 169 3.46 8.88 -16.63
C VAL A 169 2.45 9.77 -15.89
N ALA A 170 1.31 9.20 -15.50
CA ALA A 170 0.24 9.92 -14.82
C ALA A 170 0.57 10.25 -13.34
N SER A 171 1.58 9.61 -12.72
CA SER A 171 1.99 9.84 -11.33
C SER A 171 2.27 11.33 -11.04
N LYS A 172 2.99 12.01 -11.93
CA LYS A 172 3.27 13.46 -11.79
C LYS A 172 1.99 14.29 -11.81
N SER A 173 1.08 14.00 -12.73
CA SER A 173 -0.20 14.70 -12.83
C SER A 173 -1.06 14.50 -11.58
N ARG A 174 -1.12 13.26 -11.06
CA ARG A 174 -1.85 12.96 -9.82
C ARG A 174 -1.32 13.74 -8.62
N VAL A 175 0.01 13.91 -8.50
CA VAL A 175 0.61 14.73 -7.44
C VAL A 175 0.23 16.21 -7.59
N ASN A 176 0.19 16.72 -8.82
CA ASN A 176 -0.29 18.08 -9.07
C ASN A 176 -1.77 18.23 -8.69
N HIS A 177 -2.63 17.31 -9.10
CA HIS A 177 -4.05 17.33 -8.71
C HIS A 177 -4.27 17.19 -7.20
N LYS A 178 -3.38 16.48 -6.48
CA LYS A 178 -3.38 16.48 -5.01
C LYS A 178 -3.14 17.88 -4.44
N ASN A 179 -2.19 18.63 -5.00
CA ASN A 179 -1.93 19.99 -4.55
C ASN A 179 -3.10 20.92 -4.91
N ASN A 180 -3.63 20.80 -6.13
CA ASN A 180 -4.77 21.57 -6.61
C ASN A 180 -6.03 21.30 -5.76
N SER A 181 -6.24 20.06 -5.29
CA SER A 181 -7.34 19.72 -4.39
C SER A 181 -7.15 20.20 -2.96
N THR A 182 -5.99 20.75 -2.61
CA THR A 182 -5.63 21.14 -1.24
C THR A 182 -5.55 22.65 -1.06
N TYR A 183 -4.78 23.32 -1.92
CA TYR A 183 -4.34 24.69 -1.71
C TYR A 183 -4.98 25.68 -2.68
N VAL A 184 -5.30 26.86 -2.17
CA VAL A 184 -5.52 28.04 -3.02
C VAL A 184 -4.16 28.49 -3.54
N ASP A 185 -4.09 28.84 -4.81
CA ASP A 185 -2.83 29.24 -5.46
C ASP A 185 -3.07 30.39 -6.45
N VAL A 186 -2.01 30.87 -7.07
CA VAL A 186 -2.05 31.86 -8.16
C VAL A 186 -1.37 31.27 -9.40
N GLN A 187 -2.12 31.14 -10.49
CA GLN A 187 -1.59 30.74 -11.80
C GLN A 187 -1.97 31.79 -12.83
N ASP A 188 -1.00 32.22 -13.64
CA ASP A 188 -1.20 33.23 -14.70
C ASP A 188 -1.94 34.51 -14.23
N ALA A 189 -1.56 34.99 -13.03
CA ALA A 189 -2.17 36.14 -12.35
C ALA A 189 -3.65 35.99 -11.93
N ALA A 190 -4.23 34.79 -12.06
CA ALA A 190 -5.54 34.45 -11.53
C ALA A 190 -5.41 33.71 -10.19
N VAL A 191 -6.26 34.06 -9.23
CA VAL A 191 -6.43 33.30 -7.98
C VAL A 191 -7.28 32.07 -8.30
N ILE A 192 -6.77 30.88 -7.96
CA ILE A 192 -7.45 29.62 -8.23
C ILE A 192 -7.78 28.90 -6.92
N SER A 193 -9.00 28.38 -6.83
CA SER A 193 -9.49 27.63 -5.68
C SER A 193 -9.49 26.12 -5.96
N PRO A 194 -9.24 25.26 -4.96
CA PRO A 194 -9.42 23.82 -5.12
C PRO A 194 -10.79 23.40 -5.65
N LEU A 195 -11.84 24.16 -5.30
CA LEU A 195 -13.21 23.88 -5.69
C LEU A 195 -13.46 24.06 -7.20
N GLU A 196 -12.58 24.78 -7.89
CA GLU A 196 -12.71 25.10 -9.31
C GLU A 196 -11.75 24.24 -10.17
N GLN A 197 -10.73 23.67 -9.54
CA GLN A 197 -9.63 22.97 -10.22
C GLN A 197 -9.84 21.47 -10.38
N ILE A 198 -10.77 20.88 -9.62
CA ILE A 198 -11.04 19.44 -9.64
C ILE A 198 -12.46 19.21 -10.12
N THR A 199 -12.59 18.53 -11.25
CA THR A 199 -13.89 18.16 -11.81
C THR A 199 -14.46 16.92 -11.12
N LYS A 200 -15.76 16.69 -11.32
CA LYS A 200 -16.42 15.46 -10.87
C LYS A 200 -15.77 14.23 -11.47
N GLU A 201 -15.45 14.27 -12.76
CA GLU A 201 -14.87 13.16 -13.51
C GLU A 201 -13.51 12.78 -12.93
N GLN A 202 -12.64 13.76 -12.64
CA GLN A 202 -11.35 13.53 -12.00
C GLN A 202 -11.51 12.89 -10.60
N ALA A 203 -12.51 13.35 -9.84
CA ALA A 203 -12.79 12.78 -8.52
C ALA A 203 -13.30 11.33 -8.60
N VAL A 204 -14.18 11.03 -9.57
CA VAL A 204 -14.66 9.66 -9.85
C VAL A 204 -13.50 8.76 -10.26
N GLU A 205 -12.66 9.18 -11.21
CA GLU A 205 -11.51 8.40 -11.69
C GLU A 205 -10.52 8.08 -10.55
N MET A 206 -10.25 9.06 -9.68
CA MET A 206 -9.36 8.86 -8.54
C MET A 206 -9.98 7.93 -7.48
N LEU A 207 -11.30 8.04 -7.23
CA LEU A 207 -12.01 7.15 -6.32
C LEU A 207 -12.02 5.71 -6.85
N ASP A 208 -12.32 5.51 -8.14
CA ASP A 208 -12.28 4.20 -8.78
C ASP A 208 -10.87 3.59 -8.70
N ARG A 209 -9.82 4.37 -8.97
CA ARG A 209 -8.44 3.92 -8.80
C ARG A 209 -8.17 3.50 -7.35
N ALA A 210 -8.60 4.29 -6.37
CA ALA A 210 -8.44 3.97 -4.95
C ALA A 210 -9.15 2.66 -4.58
N PHE A 211 -10.36 2.44 -5.11
CA PHE A 211 -11.08 1.18 -4.94
C PHE A 211 -10.32 -0.01 -5.56
N GLN A 212 -9.79 0.15 -6.77
CA GLN A 212 -8.98 -0.91 -7.40
C GLN A 212 -7.73 -1.25 -6.59
N SER A 213 -7.07 -0.24 -6.02
CA SER A 213 -5.93 -0.45 -5.13
C SER A 213 -6.36 -1.23 -3.88
N LEU A 214 -7.45 -0.84 -3.20
CA LEU A 214 -7.99 -1.59 -2.07
C LEU A 214 -8.28 -3.06 -2.43
N ARG A 215 -8.88 -3.32 -3.60
CA ARG A 215 -9.11 -4.68 -4.10
C ARG A 215 -7.84 -5.49 -4.27
N ALA A 216 -6.81 -4.92 -4.90
CA ALA A 216 -5.52 -5.57 -5.05
C ALA A 216 -4.91 -5.91 -3.68
N HIS A 217 -4.91 -4.96 -2.74
CA HIS A 217 -4.36 -5.21 -1.41
C HIS A 217 -5.19 -6.24 -0.63
N TRP A 218 -6.53 -6.18 -0.62
CA TRP A 218 -7.39 -7.23 -0.02
C TRP A 218 -7.06 -8.63 -0.55
N GLN A 219 -6.90 -8.75 -1.88
CA GLN A 219 -6.52 -10.01 -2.51
C GLN A 219 -5.18 -10.50 -1.94
N THR A 220 -4.17 -9.63 -1.84
CA THR A 220 -2.89 -10.04 -1.24
C THR A 220 -2.96 -10.35 0.24
N GLU A 221 -3.74 -9.61 1.03
CA GLU A 221 -3.94 -9.89 2.46
C GLU A 221 -4.51 -11.30 2.64
N SER A 222 -5.51 -11.66 1.83
CA SER A 222 -6.15 -12.98 1.87
C SER A 222 -5.19 -14.13 1.52
N MET A 223 -4.14 -13.86 0.74
CA MET A 223 -3.15 -14.84 0.31
C MET A 223 -1.92 -14.92 1.22
N THR A 224 -1.51 -13.79 1.81
CA THR A 224 -0.16 -13.64 2.38
C THR A 224 -0.14 -13.27 3.86
N ASN A 225 -1.24 -12.75 4.40
CA ASN A 225 -1.28 -12.36 5.81
C ASN A 225 -1.59 -13.58 6.69
N PRO A 226 -0.65 -14.04 7.53
CA PRO A 226 -0.87 -15.25 8.33
C PRO A 226 -2.05 -15.10 9.29
N ILE A 227 -2.32 -13.89 9.79
CA ILE A 227 -3.44 -13.60 10.70
C ILE A 227 -4.77 -13.77 9.95
N VAL A 228 -4.89 -13.19 8.76
CA VAL A 228 -6.10 -13.25 7.92
C VAL A 228 -6.34 -14.68 7.42
N VAL A 229 -5.29 -15.35 6.95
CA VAL A 229 -5.38 -16.74 6.48
C VAL A 229 -5.84 -17.68 7.60
N ALA A 230 -5.29 -17.52 8.81
CA ALA A 230 -5.71 -18.31 9.97
C ALA A 230 -7.19 -18.06 10.31
N ALA A 231 -7.63 -16.80 10.32
CA ALA A 231 -9.02 -16.45 10.58
C ALA A 231 -9.98 -17.05 9.54
N ASN A 232 -9.64 -16.98 8.25
CA ASN A 232 -10.46 -17.55 7.17
C ASN A 232 -10.59 -19.08 7.29
N LYS A 233 -9.52 -19.79 7.67
CA LYS A 233 -9.58 -21.23 7.91
C LYS A 233 -10.50 -21.58 9.07
N VAL A 234 -10.46 -20.82 10.17
CA VAL A 234 -11.37 -21.01 11.31
C VAL A 234 -12.82 -20.82 10.88
N LEU A 235 -13.13 -19.75 10.14
CA LEU A 235 -14.48 -19.49 9.63
C LEU A 235 -15.00 -20.63 8.75
N GLN A 236 -14.15 -21.17 7.86
CA GLN A 236 -14.49 -22.30 6.98
C GLN A 236 -14.62 -23.64 7.73
N ALA A 237 -13.92 -23.80 8.87
CA ALA A 237 -13.97 -25.00 9.69
C ALA A 237 -15.18 -25.02 10.65
N THR A 238 -15.82 -23.88 10.93
CA THR A 238 -17.07 -23.84 11.70
C THR A 238 -18.22 -24.46 10.89
N PRO A 239 -18.83 -25.58 11.33
CA PRO A 239 -19.99 -26.12 10.64
C PRO A 239 -21.11 -25.08 10.67
N LYS A 240 -21.78 -24.85 9.53
CA LYS A 240 -23.01 -24.06 9.47
C LYS A 240 -23.98 -24.69 10.48
N SER A 241 -24.20 -24.02 11.62
CA SER A 241 -25.20 -24.45 12.59
C SER A 241 -26.52 -24.61 11.86
N GLY A 242 -27.06 -25.83 11.87
CA GLY A 242 -28.24 -26.21 11.10
C GLY A 242 -29.37 -25.21 11.29
N ALA A 243 -29.92 -24.74 10.17
CA ALA A 243 -31.27 -24.20 10.18
C ALA A 243 -32.21 -25.30 10.69
N PRO A 244 -33.15 -25.01 11.60
CA PRO A 244 -34.14 -25.99 12.01
C PRO A 244 -35.01 -26.31 10.78
N GLU A 245 -34.99 -27.57 10.34
CA GLU A 245 -35.98 -28.07 9.38
C GLU A 245 -37.36 -27.98 10.05
N LEU A 246 -38.28 -27.27 9.38
CA LEU A 246 -39.71 -27.21 9.70
C LEU A 246 -40.47 -28.26 8.88
#